data_AF-A0A7R9W4B9-F1
#
_entry.id   AF-A0A7R9W4B9-F1
#
_cell.length_a   1.000
_cell.length_b   1.000
_cell.length_c   1.000
_cell.angle_alpha   90.00
_cell.angle_beta   90.00
_cell.angle_gamma   90.00
#
_symmetry.space_group_name_H-M   'P 1'
#
loop_
_entity.id
_entity.type
_entity.pdbx_description
1 polymer ?
#
loop_
_entity_poly.entity_id
_entity_poly.type
_entity_poly.pdbx_seq_one_letter_code
_entity_poly.pdbx_strand_id
1 'polypeptide(L)'
;NDSPSPSTPPPHRLPSSSALTPTFRWMSTVAAASTSPQGDQDFTNDVDNEESSISSEEPVIHNRWGRHGQGFHPNGDLRPPKYRKVKPSIVKRRMRGLKTYVGTQKNIRYSPWRMNLICQFIPGMTVPEAENQLRFVRKRKAPLMRHVLKKTANLADIRDGLQPSQLEVAECFATHGHHLRRMKFHARGKSGIMHRRHCHIRLVLREIDFPLKVALATTEHQKR
;
A
#
# COMPACT_ATOMS: atom_id res chain seq x y z
N ASN A 1 53.27 -39.99 20.95
CA ASN A 1 53.76 -38.71 20.41
C ASN A 1 52.61 -37.96 19.79
N ASP A 2 51.98 -37.18 20.64
CA ASP A 2 50.73 -36.48 20.46
C ASP A 2 50.81 -35.39 19.40
N SER A 3 49.74 -35.25 18.62
CA SER A 3 49.55 -34.16 17.67
C SER A 3 48.86 -32.98 18.38
N PRO A 4 49.37 -31.74 18.30
CA PRO A 4 48.72 -30.61 18.95
C PRO A 4 47.56 -30.06 18.11
N SER A 5 46.43 -29.85 18.79
CA SER A 5 45.21 -29.19 18.32
C SER A 5 45.40 -27.69 18.01
N PRO A 6 44.69 -27.10 17.02
CA PRO A 6 44.79 -25.68 16.70
C PRO A 6 44.05 -24.79 17.72
N SER A 7 44.76 -23.78 18.20
CA SER A 7 44.29 -22.75 19.13
C SER A 7 43.31 -21.76 18.47
N THR A 8 42.26 -21.39 19.21
CA THR A 8 41.28 -20.37 18.81
C THR A 8 41.79 -18.97 19.17
N PRO A 9 41.71 -17.95 18.29
CA PRO A 9 42.12 -16.59 18.65
C PRO A 9 41.08 -15.88 19.55
N PRO A 10 41.51 -14.99 20.45
CA PRO A 10 40.62 -14.26 21.37
C PRO A 10 39.86 -13.10 20.67
N PRO A 11 38.70 -12.67 21.20
CA PRO A 11 37.91 -11.60 20.61
C PRO A 11 38.50 -10.20 20.85
N HIS A 12 38.46 -9.35 19.82
CA HIS A 12 38.88 -7.96 19.85
C HIS A 12 37.97 -7.09 20.76
N ARG A 13 38.58 -6.33 21.69
CA ARG A 13 37.91 -5.28 22.48
C ARG A 13 37.70 -4.04 21.62
N LEU A 14 36.49 -3.48 21.66
CA LEU A 14 36.20 -2.12 21.19
C LEU A 14 36.60 -1.10 22.28
N PRO A 15 37.16 0.07 21.91
CA PRO A 15 37.40 1.14 22.87
C PRO A 15 36.12 1.93 23.16
N SER A 16 35.87 2.13 24.46
CA SER A 16 34.92 3.09 25.02
C SER A 16 35.45 4.51 24.86
N SER A 17 34.67 5.40 24.24
CA SER A 17 34.92 6.84 24.23
C SER A 17 33.78 7.54 24.97
N SER A 18 34.14 8.01 26.15
CA SER A 18 33.47 9.01 26.96
C SER A 18 33.75 10.42 26.44
N ALA A 19 32.85 11.34 26.83
CA ALA A 19 32.98 12.80 26.85
C ALA A 19 32.58 13.55 25.57
N LEU A 20 31.51 14.36 25.67
CA LEU A 20 31.59 15.81 25.90
C LEU A 20 30.21 16.46 25.63
N THR A 21 29.59 16.98 26.68
CA THR A 21 28.56 18.02 26.61
C THR A 21 29.21 19.38 26.34
N PRO A 22 28.50 20.28 25.64
CA PRO A 22 28.39 21.63 26.17
C PRO A 22 26.95 22.13 26.20
N THR A 23 26.62 22.65 27.37
CA THR A 23 25.58 23.63 27.66
C THR A 23 25.61 24.80 26.67
N PHE A 24 24.46 25.22 26.14
CA PHE A 24 24.22 26.63 25.86
C PHE A 24 22.76 27.00 26.13
N ARG A 25 22.61 27.80 27.18
CA ARG A 25 21.43 28.41 27.75
C ARG A 25 21.31 29.80 27.15
N TRP A 26 20.22 30.10 26.45
CA TRP A 26 19.75 31.47 26.24
C TRP A 26 18.26 31.53 26.57
N MET A 27 17.97 32.07 27.75
CA MET A 27 16.75 32.83 28.03
C MET A 27 17.12 34.30 27.78
N SER A 28 16.24 35.07 27.15
CA SER A 28 15.65 36.26 27.77
C SER A 28 14.90 37.16 26.77
N THR A 29 13.82 37.75 27.31
CA THR A 29 13.17 39.02 26.94
C THR A 29 12.18 38.93 25.77
N VAL A 30 10.86 38.81 25.99
CA VAL A 30 9.88 39.78 26.51
C VAL A 30 9.73 41.03 25.63
N ALA A 31 8.61 41.14 24.94
CA ALA A 31 7.95 42.42 24.69
C ALA A 31 6.45 42.20 24.54
N ALA A 32 5.71 42.76 25.49
CA ALA A 32 4.27 42.87 25.50
C ALA A 32 3.82 44.06 24.65
N ALA A 33 2.67 43.94 23.99
CA ALA A 33 1.75 45.06 23.81
C ALA A 33 0.36 44.52 23.44
N SER A 34 -0.47 44.41 24.47
CA SER A 34 -1.92 44.56 24.41
C SER A 34 -2.34 45.84 23.69
N THR A 35 -3.51 45.80 23.04
CA THR A 35 -4.68 46.66 23.37
C THR A 35 -5.50 46.92 22.10
N SER A 36 -6.64 46.24 22.00
CA SER A 36 -7.83 46.79 21.36
C SER A 36 -8.52 47.73 22.36
N PRO A 37 -9.21 48.78 21.88
CA PRO A 37 -10.61 48.91 22.29
C PRO A 37 -11.56 49.39 21.19
N GLN A 38 -12.81 49.00 21.39
CA GLN A 38 -14.04 49.38 20.69
C GLN A 38 -14.53 50.79 21.06
N GLY A 39 -15.52 51.29 20.30
CA GLY A 39 -16.43 52.39 20.67
C GLY A 39 -16.39 53.52 19.63
N ASP A 40 -17.28 53.54 18.63
CA ASP A 40 -18.67 54.05 18.66
C ASP A 40 -18.74 55.58 18.65
N GLN A 41 -19.52 56.13 17.70
CA GLN A 41 -20.47 57.26 17.83
C GLN A 41 -21.19 57.47 16.48
N ASP A 42 -22.39 56.88 16.40
CA ASP A 42 -23.68 57.51 16.11
C ASP A 42 -23.74 58.69 15.11
N PHE A 43 -24.47 58.47 14.02
CA PHE A 43 -25.38 59.49 13.50
C PHE A 43 -26.69 58.81 13.10
N THR A 44 -27.73 59.13 13.87
CA THR A 44 -29.14 58.87 13.59
C THR A 44 -29.57 59.56 12.29
N ASN A 45 -30.39 58.88 11.49
CA ASN A 45 -31.65 59.41 10.96
C ASN A 45 -32.47 58.27 10.35
N ASP A 46 -33.54 57.91 11.05
CA ASP A 46 -34.67 57.16 10.54
C ASP A 46 -35.43 57.97 9.47
N VAL A 47 -35.68 57.36 8.31
CA VAL A 47 -36.86 57.63 7.46
C VAL A 47 -37.30 56.32 6.81
N ASP A 48 -38.39 55.79 7.36
CA ASP A 48 -39.44 54.93 6.80
C ASP A 48 -39.22 54.21 5.45
N ASN A 49 -39.17 52.87 5.55
CA ASN A 49 -40.10 51.91 4.94
C ASN A 49 -40.32 51.95 3.40
N GLU A 50 -39.59 51.10 2.67
CA GLU A 50 -40.14 50.25 1.59
C GLU A 50 -39.25 48.99 1.44
N GLU A 51 -39.66 47.87 2.06
CA GLU A 51 -39.15 46.55 1.68
C GLU A 51 -39.87 46.09 0.40
N SER A 52 -39.25 46.35 -0.75
CA SER A 52 -39.57 45.67 -2.01
C SER A 52 -38.36 44.85 -2.47
N SER A 53 -38.48 43.54 -2.27
CA SER A 53 -37.87 42.43 -3.03
C SER A 53 -36.99 42.80 -4.25
N ILE A 54 -35.68 42.59 -4.12
CA ILE A 54 -34.79 42.33 -5.27
C ILE A 54 -33.99 41.07 -4.96
N SER A 55 -34.51 39.95 -5.43
CA SER A 55 -33.78 38.69 -5.56
C SER A 55 -32.77 38.82 -6.70
N SER A 56 -31.49 38.55 -6.40
CA SER A 56 -30.41 38.43 -7.37
C SER A 56 -30.65 37.24 -8.31
N GLU A 57 -31.03 37.52 -9.55
CA GLU A 57 -31.12 36.53 -10.63
C GLU A 57 -29.71 36.20 -11.15
N GLU A 58 -29.24 34.98 -10.89
CA GLU A 58 -28.14 34.37 -11.63
C GLU A 58 -28.57 34.10 -13.10
N PRO A 59 -27.65 34.18 -14.08
CA PRO A 59 -28.03 33.97 -15.48
C PRO A 59 -28.47 32.53 -15.73
N VAL A 60 -29.74 32.40 -16.12
CA VAL A 60 -30.40 31.16 -16.52
C VAL A 60 -29.70 30.56 -17.75
N ILE A 61 -28.91 29.51 -17.53
CA ILE A 61 -28.51 28.62 -18.61
C ILE A 61 -29.78 27.88 -19.07
N HIS A 62 -30.21 28.15 -20.30
CA HIS A 62 -31.38 27.52 -20.88
C HIS A 62 -31.08 26.06 -21.23
N ASN A 63 -31.46 25.15 -20.35
CA ASN A 63 -31.34 23.71 -20.55
C ASN A 63 -32.47 23.22 -21.46
N ARG A 64 -32.28 23.31 -22.77
CA ARG A 64 -33.14 22.63 -23.76
C ARG A 64 -32.83 21.13 -23.77
N TRP A 65 -33.26 20.37 -22.76
CA TRP A 65 -33.43 18.91 -22.85
C TRP A 65 -34.59 18.48 -21.95
N GLY A 66 -35.67 18.04 -22.59
CA GLY A 66 -36.92 17.67 -21.95
C GLY A 66 -36.86 16.35 -21.16
N ARG A 67 -37.80 16.26 -20.22
CA ARG A 67 -38.75 15.15 -20.08
C ARG A 67 -38.16 13.74 -20.27
N HIS A 68 -37.41 13.26 -19.29
CA HIS A 68 -37.41 11.85 -18.93
C HIS A 68 -37.43 11.73 -17.41
N GLY A 69 -38.55 11.24 -16.87
CA GLY A 69 -38.75 11.07 -15.44
C GLY A 69 -37.65 10.21 -14.83
N GLN A 70 -36.87 10.81 -13.93
CA GLN A 70 -36.15 10.06 -12.92
C GLN A 70 -37.02 10.04 -11.67
N GLY A 71 -37.49 8.84 -11.34
CA GLY A 71 -38.35 8.57 -10.19
C GLY A 71 -37.75 9.12 -8.90
N PHE A 72 -38.53 9.96 -8.25
CA PHE A 72 -38.40 10.34 -6.86
C PHE A 72 -38.68 9.08 -6.03
N HIS A 73 -37.66 8.52 -5.35
CA HIS A 73 -37.91 7.52 -4.31
C HIS A 73 -38.45 8.28 -3.07
N PRO A 74 -39.50 7.77 -2.38
CA PRO A 74 -40.17 8.50 -1.30
C PRO A 74 -39.31 8.69 -0.03
N ASN A 75 -38.18 7.99 0.07
CA ASN A 75 -37.15 8.23 1.07
C ASN A 75 -36.00 8.94 0.37
N GLY A 76 -35.65 10.16 0.80
CA GLY A 76 -34.72 11.10 0.15
C GLY A 76 -33.26 10.66 0.01
N ASP A 77 -33.00 9.39 -0.32
CA ASP A 77 -31.69 8.90 -0.68
C ASP A 77 -31.32 9.44 -2.07
N LEU A 78 -30.60 10.56 -2.10
CA LEU A 78 -29.87 10.99 -3.28
C LEU A 78 -29.08 9.78 -3.79
N ARG A 79 -29.43 9.26 -4.98
CA ARG A 79 -28.58 8.27 -5.64
C ARG A 79 -27.19 8.90 -5.73
N PRO A 80 -26.13 8.27 -5.20
CA PRO A 80 -24.80 8.85 -5.23
C PRO A 80 -24.45 9.18 -6.68
N PRO A 81 -23.82 10.33 -6.96
CA PRO A 81 -23.48 10.72 -8.32
C PRO A 81 -22.72 9.57 -8.98
N LYS A 82 -23.21 9.11 -10.15
CA LYS A 82 -22.54 8.04 -10.91
C LYS A 82 -21.16 8.52 -11.33
N TYR A 83 -20.13 8.16 -10.57
CA TYR A 83 -18.75 8.53 -10.88
C TYR A 83 -18.39 8.06 -12.30
N ARG A 84 -17.77 8.94 -13.10
CA ARG A 84 -17.26 8.58 -14.42
C ARG A 84 -16.13 7.56 -14.26
N LYS A 85 -16.38 6.31 -14.64
CA LYS A 85 -15.35 5.26 -14.68
C LYS A 85 -14.23 5.69 -15.64
N VAL A 86 -12.97 5.55 -15.22
CA VAL A 86 -11.81 5.82 -16.08
C VAL A 86 -11.85 4.85 -17.27
N LYS A 87 -11.60 5.35 -18.48
CA LYS A 87 -11.58 4.50 -19.68
C LYS A 87 -10.47 3.44 -19.55
N PRO A 88 -10.73 2.16 -19.89
CA PRO A 88 -9.72 1.10 -19.81
C PRO A 88 -8.44 1.38 -20.61
N SER A 89 -8.53 2.14 -21.71
CA SER A 89 -7.38 2.55 -22.51
C SER A 89 -6.41 3.47 -21.74
N ILE A 90 -6.95 4.39 -20.94
CA ILE A 90 -6.16 5.29 -20.09
C ILE A 90 -5.42 4.47 -19.03
N VAL A 91 -6.12 3.53 -18.39
CA VAL A 91 -5.55 2.63 -17.38
C VAL A 91 -4.42 1.78 -17.96
N LYS A 92 -4.67 1.11 -19.09
CA LYS A 92 -3.67 0.26 -19.77
C LYS A 92 -2.43 1.05 -20.17
N ARG A 93 -2.60 2.28 -20.68
CA ARG A 93 -1.49 3.15 -21.08
C ARG A 93 -0.62 3.51 -19.88
N ARG A 94 -1.24 3.96 -18.78
CA ARG A 94 -0.50 4.32 -17.56
C ARG A 94 0.18 3.11 -16.93
N MET A 95 -0.52 1.98 -16.81
CA MET A 95 0.06 0.75 -16.25
C MET A 95 1.30 0.24 -16.99
N ARG A 96 1.37 0.43 -18.32
CA ARG A 96 2.56 0.04 -19.11
C ARG A 96 3.78 0.94 -18.87
N GLY A 97 3.57 2.18 -18.43
CA GLY A 97 4.65 3.11 -18.15
C GLY A 97 5.27 2.93 -16.76
N LEU A 98 4.63 2.14 -15.89
CA LEU A 98 5.10 1.91 -14.52
C LEU A 98 6.25 0.93 -14.49
N LYS A 99 7.22 1.20 -13.62
CA LYS A 99 8.35 0.28 -13.40
C LYS A 99 7.88 -0.99 -12.69
N THR A 100 8.42 -2.13 -13.10
CA THR A 100 8.11 -3.44 -12.52
C THR A 100 9.37 -4.21 -12.17
N TYR A 101 9.35 -4.91 -11.04
CA TYR A 101 10.46 -5.69 -10.52
C TYR A 101 10.01 -7.11 -10.24
N VAL A 102 10.78 -8.10 -10.71
CA VAL A 102 10.44 -9.50 -10.57
C VAL A 102 11.33 -10.16 -9.52
N GLY A 103 10.71 -10.68 -8.47
CA GLY A 103 11.32 -11.53 -7.46
C GLY A 103 11.08 -13.00 -7.76
N THR A 104 12.13 -13.81 -7.70
CA THR A 104 12.00 -15.27 -7.84
C THR A 104 12.73 -16.02 -6.76
N GLN A 105 12.14 -17.13 -6.31
CA GLN A 105 12.79 -18.11 -5.45
C GLN A 105 12.52 -19.50 -5.98
N LYS A 106 13.60 -20.24 -6.27
CA LYS A 106 13.51 -21.55 -6.93
C LYS A 106 13.79 -22.70 -5.96
N ASN A 107 13.39 -23.91 -6.36
CA ASN A 107 13.69 -25.19 -5.69
C ASN A 107 13.18 -25.30 -4.26
N ILE A 108 12.02 -24.71 -3.96
CA ILE A 108 11.45 -24.74 -2.62
C ILE A 108 10.81 -26.11 -2.39
N ARG A 109 11.22 -26.77 -1.31
CA ARG A 109 10.62 -28.02 -0.84
C ARG A 109 9.24 -27.75 -0.23
N TYR A 110 8.21 -27.60 -1.07
CA TYR A 110 6.83 -27.39 -0.65
C TYR A 110 5.83 -27.74 -1.76
N SER A 111 4.55 -27.89 -1.40
CA SER A 111 3.50 -28.10 -2.40
C SER A 111 3.11 -26.75 -3.01
N PRO A 112 3.04 -26.61 -4.34
CA PRO A 112 2.70 -25.34 -4.99
C PRO A 112 1.35 -24.80 -4.54
N TRP A 113 0.33 -25.66 -4.43
CA TRP A 113 -0.99 -25.30 -3.87
C TRP A 113 -0.93 -24.69 -2.47
N ARG A 114 -0.12 -25.26 -1.57
CA ARG A 114 0.02 -24.73 -0.21
C ARG A 114 0.82 -23.43 -0.19
N MET A 115 1.73 -23.24 -1.14
CA MET A 115 2.44 -21.97 -1.30
C MET A 115 1.48 -20.91 -1.85
N ASN A 116 0.63 -21.27 -2.81
CA ASN A 116 -0.30 -20.33 -3.43
C ASN A 116 -1.30 -19.76 -2.42
N LEU A 117 -1.70 -20.54 -1.41
CA LEU A 117 -2.50 -20.03 -0.28
C LEU A 117 -1.81 -18.88 0.46
N ILE A 118 -0.47 -18.87 0.53
CA ILE A 118 0.29 -17.76 1.13
C ILE A 118 0.32 -16.59 0.15
N CYS A 119 0.59 -16.87 -1.14
CA CYS A 119 0.66 -15.86 -2.20
C CYS A 119 -0.66 -15.08 -2.35
N GLN A 120 -1.81 -15.73 -2.18
CA GLN A 120 -3.12 -15.10 -2.32
C GLN A 120 -3.40 -13.95 -1.33
N PHE A 121 -2.69 -13.89 -0.20
CA PHE A 121 -2.94 -12.87 0.82
C PHE A 121 -2.41 -11.48 0.48
N ILE A 122 -1.50 -11.34 -0.48
CA ILE A 122 -0.66 -10.15 -0.61
C ILE A 122 -0.98 -9.25 -1.83
N PRO A 123 -1.47 -9.76 -2.97
CA PRO A 123 -1.71 -8.95 -4.16
C PRO A 123 -2.60 -7.73 -3.88
N GLY A 124 -2.22 -6.59 -4.45
CA GLY A 124 -2.93 -5.31 -4.29
C GLY A 124 -2.52 -4.49 -3.05
N MET A 125 -1.79 -5.09 -2.10
CA MET A 125 -1.26 -4.39 -0.93
C MET A 125 0.04 -3.66 -1.25
N THR A 126 0.34 -2.62 -0.47
CA THR A 126 1.67 -2.02 -0.46
C THR A 126 2.70 -2.98 0.16
N VAL A 127 3.99 -2.83 -0.16
CA VAL A 127 5.06 -3.66 0.41
C VAL A 127 5.07 -3.68 1.96
N PRO A 128 4.92 -2.56 2.70
CA PRO A 128 4.91 -2.60 4.16
C PRO A 128 3.69 -3.32 4.73
N GLU A 129 2.50 -3.13 4.14
CA GLU A 129 1.28 -3.85 4.56
C GLU A 129 1.41 -5.36 4.31
N ALA A 130 1.93 -5.72 3.13
CA ALA A 130 2.22 -7.09 2.76
C ALA A 130 3.18 -7.78 3.72
N GLU A 131 4.24 -7.07 4.14
CA GLU A 131 5.19 -7.58 5.13
C GLU A 131 4.51 -7.86 6.47
N ASN A 132 3.67 -6.95 6.93
CA ASN A 132 2.91 -7.10 8.18
C ASN A 132 1.95 -8.28 8.10
N GLN A 133 1.20 -8.42 7.00
CA GLN A 133 0.29 -9.54 6.81
C GLN A 133 1.04 -10.89 6.86
N LEU A 134 2.16 -10.99 6.14
CA LEU A 134 3.00 -12.19 6.13
C LEU A 134 3.60 -12.54 7.50
N ARG A 135 3.80 -11.56 8.38
CA ARG A 135 4.29 -11.78 9.75
C ARG A 135 3.31 -12.62 10.58
N PHE A 136 2.00 -12.42 10.39
CA PHE A 136 0.96 -13.08 11.18
C PHE A 136 0.37 -14.34 10.54
N VAL A 137 0.67 -14.60 9.26
CA VAL A 137 0.22 -15.82 8.58
C VAL A 137 0.83 -17.07 9.22
N ARG A 138 -0.01 -17.92 9.82
CA ARG A 138 0.37 -19.20 10.45
C ARG A 138 0.64 -20.31 9.41
N LYS A 139 1.58 -20.08 8.48
CA LYS A 139 2.03 -21.08 7.50
C LYS A 139 3.55 -21.22 7.54
N ARG A 140 4.05 -22.45 7.48
CA ARG A 140 5.48 -22.79 7.61
C ARG A 140 6.41 -22.01 6.67
N LYS A 141 5.94 -21.67 5.46
CA LYS A 141 6.74 -20.97 4.44
C LYS A 141 6.41 -19.48 4.29
N ALA A 142 5.62 -18.90 5.19
CA ALA A 142 5.37 -17.46 5.21
C ALA A 142 6.66 -16.62 5.40
N PRO A 143 7.61 -17.01 6.29
CA PRO A 143 8.88 -16.29 6.43
C PRO A 143 9.71 -16.27 5.14
N LEU A 144 9.66 -17.36 4.36
CA LEU A 144 10.34 -17.44 3.08
C LEU A 144 9.72 -16.46 2.07
N MET A 145 8.40 -16.36 2.02
CA MET A 145 7.71 -15.38 1.17
C MET A 145 8.08 -13.94 1.56
N ARG A 146 8.14 -13.65 2.87
CA ARG A 146 8.58 -12.35 3.39
C ARG A 146 10.00 -12.02 2.97
N HIS A 147 10.90 -12.99 3.00
CA HIS A 147 12.28 -12.80 2.52
C HIS A 147 12.32 -12.45 1.02
N VAL A 148 11.55 -13.14 0.18
CA VAL A 148 11.47 -12.84 -1.26
C VAL A 148 10.93 -11.42 -1.50
N LEU A 149 9.91 -11.02 -0.75
CA LEU A 149 9.33 -9.68 -0.83
C LEU A 149 10.35 -8.59 -0.47
N LYS A 150 11.07 -8.73 0.64
CA LYS A 150 12.15 -7.82 1.04
C LYS A 150 13.26 -7.75 0.00
N LYS A 151 13.72 -8.91 -0.48
CA LYS A 151 14.77 -8.97 -1.50
C LYS A 151 14.37 -8.22 -2.78
N THR A 152 13.10 -8.31 -3.16
CA THR A 152 12.58 -7.64 -4.36
C THR A 152 12.42 -6.14 -4.14
N ALA A 153 11.99 -5.71 -2.95
CA ALA A 153 11.94 -4.30 -2.58
C ALA A 153 13.35 -3.67 -2.59
N ASN A 154 14.35 -4.34 -2.02
CA ASN A 154 15.73 -3.88 -2.06
C ASN A 154 16.28 -3.77 -3.49
N LEU A 155 15.85 -4.65 -4.40
CA LEU A 155 16.22 -4.55 -5.81
C LEU A 155 15.66 -3.28 -6.47
N ALA A 156 14.43 -2.89 -6.13
CA ALA A 156 13.82 -1.67 -6.62
C ALA A 156 14.51 -0.41 -6.07
N ASP A 157 14.90 -0.44 -4.80
CA ASP A 157 15.67 0.63 -4.15
C ASP A 157 17.05 0.79 -4.81
N ILE A 158 17.80 -0.29 -4.96
CA ILE A 158 19.14 -0.24 -5.59
C ILE A 158 19.09 0.24 -7.04
N ARG A 159 18.05 -0.16 -7.80
CA ARG A 159 17.99 0.13 -9.23
C ARG A 159 17.45 1.52 -9.55
N ASP A 160 16.45 1.97 -8.80
CA ASP A 160 15.66 3.17 -9.14
C ASP A 160 15.40 4.09 -7.94
N GLY A 161 15.92 3.77 -6.74
CA GLY A 161 15.75 4.58 -5.53
C GLY A 161 14.30 4.59 -4.99
N LEU A 162 13.49 3.60 -5.36
CA LEU A 162 12.08 3.55 -5.00
C LEU A 162 11.91 3.14 -3.53
N GLN A 163 11.08 3.90 -2.81
CA GLN A 163 10.72 3.58 -1.44
C GLN A 163 9.70 2.43 -1.38
N PRO A 164 9.71 1.59 -0.34
CA PRO A 164 8.76 0.47 -0.22
C PRO A 164 7.30 0.92 -0.15
N SER A 165 7.01 2.13 0.30
CA SER A 165 5.66 2.72 0.30
C SER A 165 5.13 3.06 -1.10
N GLN A 166 6.02 3.23 -2.08
CA GLN A 166 5.69 3.54 -3.47
C GLN A 166 5.53 2.28 -4.32
N LEU A 167 5.72 1.10 -3.74
CA LEU A 167 5.63 -0.19 -4.41
C LEU A 167 4.39 -0.96 -3.93
N GLU A 168 3.70 -1.56 -4.88
CA GLU A 168 2.62 -2.51 -4.62
C GLU A 168 2.93 -3.88 -5.22
N VAL A 169 2.31 -4.90 -4.63
CA VAL A 169 2.40 -6.26 -5.15
C VAL A 169 1.38 -6.43 -6.28
N ALA A 170 1.85 -6.39 -7.53
CA ALA A 170 1.00 -6.55 -8.70
C ALA A 170 0.53 -8.00 -8.85
N GLU A 171 1.47 -8.95 -8.77
CA GLU A 171 1.18 -10.37 -8.93
C GLU A 171 2.04 -11.20 -7.98
N CYS A 172 1.43 -12.25 -7.42
CA CYS A 172 2.15 -13.23 -6.63
C CYS A 172 1.54 -14.61 -6.84
N PHE A 173 2.36 -15.56 -7.31
CA PHE A 173 1.92 -16.93 -7.49
C PHE A 173 3.07 -17.93 -7.34
N ALA A 174 2.70 -19.17 -7.06
CA ALA A 174 3.64 -20.28 -6.97
C ALA A 174 3.45 -21.25 -8.13
N THR A 175 4.55 -21.57 -8.83
CA THR A 175 4.56 -22.54 -9.92
C THR A 175 5.09 -23.89 -9.47
N HIS A 176 4.78 -24.92 -10.25
CA HIS A 176 5.32 -26.26 -10.05
C HIS A 176 6.83 -26.27 -10.30
N GLY A 177 7.56 -26.99 -9.46
CA GLY A 177 8.97 -27.31 -9.69
C GLY A 177 9.18 -28.79 -9.98
N HIS A 178 10.43 -29.21 -10.04
CA HIS A 178 10.78 -30.61 -10.32
C HIS A 178 10.25 -31.55 -9.23
N HIS A 179 9.42 -32.52 -9.62
CA HIS A 179 8.84 -33.51 -8.71
C HIS A 179 9.68 -34.79 -8.70
N LEU A 180 10.17 -35.19 -7.53
CA LEU A 180 10.88 -36.46 -7.41
C LEU A 180 9.87 -37.59 -7.20
N ARG A 181 9.88 -38.59 -8.08
CA ARG A 181 9.04 -39.80 -7.97
C ARG A 181 9.66 -40.77 -6.96
N ARG A 182 8.82 -41.37 -6.11
CA ARG A 182 9.18 -42.43 -5.16
C ARG A 182 8.14 -43.52 -5.23
N MET A 183 8.55 -44.78 -5.20
CA MET A 183 7.61 -45.89 -5.13
C MET A 183 6.96 -45.94 -3.74
N LYS A 184 5.65 -46.14 -3.67
CA LYS A 184 4.91 -46.36 -2.44
C LYS A 184 4.24 -47.73 -2.55
N PHE A 185 4.63 -48.64 -1.68
CA PHE A 185 4.02 -49.96 -1.60
C PHE A 185 2.71 -49.90 -0.81
N HIS A 186 1.75 -50.71 -1.24
CA HIS A 186 0.43 -50.85 -0.65
C HIS A 186 0.13 -52.35 -0.39
N ALA A 187 -0.92 -52.62 0.39
CA ALA A 187 -1.34 -53.98 0.67
C ALA A 187 -1.74 -54.75 -0.61
N ARG A 188 -1.71 -56.09 -0.54
CA ARG A 188 -2.12 -57.01 -1.62
C ARG A 188 -1.31 -56.83 -2.92
N GLY A 189 0.01 -56.65 -2.81
CA GLY A 189 0.92 -56.53 -3.96
C GLY A 189 0.74 -55.25 -4.81
N LYS A 190 -0.06 -54.28 -4.34
CA LYS A 190 -0.30 -53.03 -5.07
C LYS A 190 0.86 -52.06 -4.86
N SER A 191 1.17 -51.27 -5.90
CA SER A 191 2.14 -50.17 -5.79
C SER A 191 1.60 -48.89 -6.44
N GLY A 192 1.97 -47.76 -5.86
CA GLY A 192 1.63 -46.42 -6.33
C GLY A 192 2.87 -45.52 -6.39
N ILE A 193 2.74 -44.36 -7.01
CA ILE A 193 3.81 -43.38 -7.12
C ILE A 193 3.54 -42.22 -6.15
N MET A 194 4.46 -42.00 -5.21
CA MET A 194 4.47 -40.82 -4.35
C MET A 194 5.38 -39.74 -4.96
N HIS A 195 4.84 -38.53 -5.11
CA HIS A 195 5.62 -37.38 -5.55
C HIS A 195 6.12 -36.55 -4.37
N ARG A 196 7.44 -36.41 -4.30
CA ARG A 196 8.10 -35.42 -3.46
C ARG A 196 8.11 -34.10 -4.26
N ARG A 197 7.12 -33.24 -3.99
CA ARG A 197 6.88 -31.98 -4.73
C ARG A 197 7.84 -30.86 -4.36
N HIS A 198 8.21 -30.05 -5.35
CA HIS A 198 8.90 -28.78 -5.20
C HIS A 198 8.10 -27.68 -5.90
N CYS A 199 8.35 -26.43 -5.54
CA CYS A 199 7.73 -25.27 -6.16
C CYS A 199 8.72 -24.12 -6.37
N HIS A 200 8.34 -23.18 -7.21
CA HIS A 200 9.02 -21.90 -7.38
C HIS A 200 8.03 -20.78 -7.06
N ILE A 201 8.51 -19.67 -6.51
CA ILE A 201 7.72 -18.46 -6.27
C ILE A 201 8.09 -17.44 -7.33
N ARG A 202 7.07 -16.77 -7.88
CA ARG A 202 7.21 -15.56 -8.67
C ARG A 202 6.41 -14.44 -7.99
N LEU A 203 7.09 -13.33 -7.74
CA LEU A 203 6.55 -12.11 -7.18
C LEU A 203 6.84 -10.98 -8.18
N VAL A 204 5.85 -10.14 -8.46
CA VAL A 204 6.02 -8.95 -9.27
C VAL A 204 5.62 -7.75 -8.43
N LEU A 205 6.58 -6.86 -8.18
CA LEU A 205 6.33 -5.54 -7.61
C LEU A 205 6.16 -4.53 -8.73
N ARG A 206 5.27 -3.57 -8.53
CA ARG A 206 5.01 -2.48 -9.47
C ARG A 206 5.01 -1.16 -8.71
N GLU A 207 5.47 -0.12 -9.35
CA GLU A 207 5.33 1.26 -8.89
C GLU A 207 3.84 1.66 -8.79
N ILE A 208 3.48 2.41 -7.77
CA ILE A 208 2.10 2.87 -7.55
C ILE A 208 1.87 4.20 -8.27
N ASP A 209 0.89 4.25 -9.17
CA ASP A 209 0.29 5.50 -9.67
C ASP A 209 -0.86 5.90 -8.73
N PHE A 210 -0.57 6.72 -7.72
CA PHE A 210 -1.56 7.14 -6.71
C PHE A 210 -2.82 7.78 -7.34
N PRO A 211 -2.71 8.75 -8.28
CA PRO A 211 -3.88 9.29 -8.98
C PRO A 211 -4.74 8.23 -9.68
N LEU A 212 -4.13 7.27 -10.35
CA LEU A 212 -4.86 6.19 -11.02
C LEU A 212 -5.50 5.23 -10.00
N LYS A 213 -4.83 4.93 -8.89
CA LYS A 213 -5.36 4.07 -7.83
C LYS A 213 -6.61 4.67 -7.20
N VAL A 214 -6.58 5.97 -6.87
CA VAL A 214 -7.73 6.74 -6.37
C VAL A 214 -8.86 6.77 -7.41
N ALA A 215 -8.54 7.03 -8.69
CA ALA A 215 -9.55 7.10 -9.74
C ALA A 215 -10.24 5.75 -10.04
N LEU A 216 -9.56 4.63 -9.78
CA LEU A 216 -10.09 3.27 -9.94
C LEU A 216 -10.83 2.75 -8.71
N ALA A 217 -10.72 3.41 -7.57
CA ALA A 217 -11.37 2.99 -6.34
C ALA A 217 -12.89 2.87 -6.50
N THR A 218 -13.47 1.80 -5.95
CA THR A 218 -14.88 1.45 -6.14
C THR A 218 -15.81 2.20 -5.19
N THR A 219 -15.35 2.44 -3.96
CA THR A 219 -16.12 3.12 -2.91
C THR A 219 -15.64 4.56 -2.74
N GLU A 220 -16.53 5.46 -2.31
CA GLU A 220 -16.18 6.87 -2.10
C GLU A 220 -15.20 7.06 -0.94
N HIS A 221 -15.30 6.23 0.11
CA HIS A 221 -14.36 6.24 1.22
C HIS A 221 -12.92 5.92 0.82
N GLN A 222 -12.71 5.21 -0.29
CA GLN A 222 -11.39 4.94 -0.83
C GLN A 222 -10.88 6.06 -1.76
N LYS A 223 -11.77 6.99 -2.17
CA LYS A 223 -11.42 8.13 -3.04
C LYS A 223 -11.09 9.40 -2.25
N ARG A 224 -11.73 9.57 -1.10
CA ARG A 224 -11.43 10.64 -0.13
C ARG A 224 -10.11 10.35 0.56
#